data_AF-A0A2D6WM17-F1
#
_entry.id   AF-A0A2D6WM17-F1
#
_cell.length_a   1.000
_cell.length_b   1.000
_cell.length_c   1.000
_cell.angle_alpha   90.00
_cell.angle_beta   90.00
_cell.angle_gamma   90.00
#
_symmetry.space_group_name_H-M   'P 1'
#
loop_
_entity.id
_entity.type
_entity.pdbx_description
1 polymer ?
#
loop_
_entity_poly.entity_id
_entity_poly.type
_entity_poly.pdbx_seq_one_letter_code
_entity_poly.pdbx_strand_id
1 'polypeptide(L)'
;MAVNCGITSDMQSDNVRIRRRQRALSKDYNLRTENPEVAKQWNFDKNDPLKPEDFTPGSQEKVWWKCERGHEWEARIGSRTRGSGCPGCYNRYGREQGRV
;
A
#
# COMPACT_ATOMS: atom_id res chain seq x y z
N MET A 1 -31.20 -16.96 20.47
CA MET A 1 -30.48 -15.87 19.77
C MET A 1 -29.00 -16.14 19.94
N ALA A 2 -28.34 -16.69 18.92
CA ALA A 2 -26.90 -16.92 18.92
C ALA A 2 -26.36 -16.29 17.63
N VAL A 3 -25.56 -15.24 17.80
CA VAL A 3 -24.88 -14.50 16.74
C VAL A 3 -23.73 -15.35 16.21
N ASN A 4 -23.96 -16.06 15.11
CA ASN A 4 -22.91 -16.78 14.42
C ASN A 4 -22.21 -15.79 13.47
N CYS A 5 -21.23 -15.03 13.99
CA CYS A 5 -20.38 -14.17 13.19
C CYS A 5 -19.33 -15.03 12.47
N GLY A 6 -19.76 -15.68 11.38
CA GLY A 6 -18.89 -16.40 10.46
C GLY A 6 -18.18 -15.42 9.55
N ILE A 7 -17.07 -14.83 10.01
CA ILE A 7 -16.11 -14.20 9.10
C ILE A 7 -15.10 -15.28 8.74
N THR A 8 -15.43 -16.10 7.75
CA THR A 8 -14.44 -16.92 7.06
C THR A 8 -13.69 -16.00 6.09
N SER A 9 -12.71 -15.24 6.58
CA SER A 9 -11.69 -14.66 5.69
C SER A 9 -10.70 -15.75 5.35
N ASP A 10 -11.11 -16.60 4.41
CA ASP A 10 -10.21 -17.27 3.50
C ASP A 10 -9.36 -16.19 2.81
N MET A 11 -8.08 -16.15 3.14
CA MET A 11 -7.06 -15.47 2.35
C MET A 11 -5.98 -16.50 2.06
N GLN A 12 -6.26 -17.31 1.04
CA GLN A 12 -5.33 -18.24 0.41
C GLN A 12 -4.07 -17.51 -0.06
N SER A 13 -2.92 -17.92 0.47
CA SER A 13 -1.74 -18.14 -0.36
C SER A 13 -0.64 -18.79 0.45
N ASP A 14 -0.71 -20.12 0.50
CA ASP A 14 0.42 -20.97 0.79
C ASP A 14 1.56 -20.66 -0.20
N ASN A 15 2.66 -20.12 0.31
CA ASN A 15 3.90 -20.04 -0.46
C ASN A 15 5.05 -20.56 0.40
N VAL A 16 5.21 -21.88 0.38
CA VAL A 16 6.39 -22.59 0.86
C VAL A 16 7.59 -22.17 0.03
N ARG A 17 8.19 -21.01 0.35
CA ARG A 17 9.53 -20.58 -0.06
C ARG A 17 10.12 -19.72 1.04
N ILE A 18 11.21 -20.19 1.63
CA ILE A 18 12.06 -19.57 2.64
C ILE A 18 12.02 -18.03 2.56
N ARG A 19 11.37 -17.35 3.51
CA ARG A 19 11.44 -15.88 3.64
C ARG A 19 12.00 -15.51 5.01
N ARG A 20 13.01 -14.63 5.01
CA ARG A 20 13.55 -13.91 6.18
C ARG A 20 12.38 -13.48 7.08
N ARG A 21 12.52 -13.56 8.41
CA ARG A 21 11.55 -13.08 9.43
C ARG A 21 10.97 -11.72 9.02
N GLN A 22 9.86 -11.70 8.30
CA GLN A 22 9.04 -10.52 8.16
C GLN A 22 8.19 -10.49 9.41
N ARG A 23 8.27 -9.41 10.17
CA ARG A 23 7.45 -9.22 11.37
C ARG A 23 5.99 -9.32 10.93
N ALA A 24 5.25 -10.20 11.60
CA ALA A 24 3.84 -10.42 11.29
C ALA A 24 3.07 -9.11 11.49
N LEU A 25 2.03 -8.90 10.68
CA LEU A 25 1.09 -7.80 10.84
C LEU A 25 0.56 -7.79 12.28
N SER A 26 0.61 -6.64 12.94
CA SER A 26 -0.02 -6.46 14.25
C SER A 26 -0.65 -5.08 14.33
N LYS A 27 -1.43 -4.85 15.39
CA LYS A 27 -2.04 -3.53 15.67
C LYS A 27 -0.97 -2.43 15.72
N ASP A 28 0.20 -2.76 16.27
CA ASP A 28 1.34 -1.85 16.40
C ASP A 28 2.33 -1.93 15.22
N TYR A 29 2.13 -2.83 14.26
CA TYR A 29 3.03 -3.03 13.13
C TYR A 29 2.24 -3.25 11.83
N ASN A 30 1.94 -2.13 11.17
CA ASN A 30 1.25 -2.07 9.87
C ASN A 30 1.74 -0.85 9.08
N LEU A 31 1.33 -0.73 7.81
CA LEU A 31 1.76 0.36 6.94
C LEU A 31 1.44 1.75 7.52
N ARG A 32 0.29 1.90 8.19
CA ARG A 32 -0.15 3.17 8.76
C ARG A 32 0.70 3.59 9.95
N THR A 33 1.04 2.65 10.83
CA THR A 33 1.88 2.92 12.02
C THR A 33 3.34 3.18 11.63
N GLU A 34 3.89 2.37 10.73
CA GLU A 34 5.30 2.45 10.34
C GLU A 34 5.58 3.58 9.33
N ASN A 35 4.59 3.92 8.49
CA ASN A 35 4.75 4.93 7.45
C ASN A 35 3.46 5.74 7.23
N PRO A 36 3.13 6.67 8.16
CA PRO A 36 1.88 7.43 8.10
C PRO A 36 1.78 8.31 6.84
N GLU A 37 2.90 8.83 6.35
CA GLU A 37 2.97 9.67 5.15
C GLU A 37 2.60 8.89 3.87
N VAL A 38 3.01 7.62 3.80
CA VAL A 38 2.63 6.73 2.70
C VAL A 38 1.17 6.33 2.84
N ALA A 39 0.69 6.02 4.05
CA ALA A 39 -0.70 5.66 4.29
C ALA A 39 -1.70 6.78 3.94
N LYS A 40 -1.31 8.06 4.11
CA LYS A 40 -2.11 9.21 3.63
C LYS A 40 -2.33 9.22 2.11
N GLN A 41 -1.42 8.61 1.36
CA GLN A 41 -1.49 8.53 -0.09
C GLN A 41 -2.28 7.30 -0.57
N TRP A 42 -2.97 6.59 0.33
CA TRP A 42 -3.83 5.45 -0.02
C TRP A 42 -5.09 5.93 -0.76
N ASN A 43 -5.44 5.23 -1.83
CA ASN A 43 -6.69 5.49 -2.54
C ASN A 43 -7.82 4.61 -1.99
N PHE A 44 -8.63 5.16 -1.07
CA PHE A 44 -9.74 4.43 -0.47
C PHE A 44 -10.84 4.08 -1.49
N ASP A 45 -11.08 4.93 -2.49
CA ASP A 45 -12.12 4.71 -3.50
C ASP A 45 -11.83 3.48 -4.38
N LYS A 46 -10.56 3.26 -4.73
CA LYS A 46 -10.14 2.16 -5.63
C LYS A 46 -9.71 0.89 -4.91
N ASN A 47 -9.41 0.97 -3.62
CA ASN A 47 -8.95 -0.18 -2.85
C ASN A 47 -10.02 -0.71 -1.90
N ASP A 48 -11.25 -0.18 -1.87
CA ASP A 48 -12.33 -0.72 -1.01
C ASP A 48 -12.54 -2.23 -1.27
N PRO A 49 -12.59 -3.08 -0.23
CA PRO A 49 -12.65 -2.78 1.21
C PRO A 49 -11.29 -2.74 1.96
N LEU A 50 -10.17 -2.80 1.24
CA LEU A 50 -8.81 -2.91 1.78
C LEU A 50 -8.31 -1.62 2.42
N LYS A 51 -7.72 -1.72 3.60
CA LYS A 51 -7.14 -0.59 4.34
C LYS A 51 -5.63 -0.70 4.44
N PRO A 52 -4.90 0.43 4.59
CA PRO A 52 -3.46 0.39 4.83
C PRO A 52 -3.09 -0.38 6.11
N GLU A 53 -4.02 -0.48 7.07
CA GLU A 53 -3.83 -1.22 8.33
C GLU A 53 -3.80 -2.74 8.15
N ASP A 54 -4.34 -3.25 7.04
CA ASP A 54 -4.38 -4.70 6.74
C ASP A 54 -3.05 -5.20 6.15
N PHE A 55 -2.09 -4.30 5.88
CA PHE A 55 -0.84 -4.65 5.20
C PHE A 55 0.39 -4.24 5.99
N THR A 56 1.41 -5.08 5.90
CA THR A 56 2.75 -4.75 6.40
C THR A 56 3.46 -3.79 5.44
N PRO A 57 4.38 -2.93 5.93
CA PRO A 57 5.14 -2.03 5.07
C PRO A 57 6.00 -2.76 4.03
N GLY A 58 6.32 -4.04 4.24
CA GLY A 58 7.09 -4.87 3.31
C GLY A 58 6.24 -5.68 2.32
N SER A 59 4.92 -5.48 2.32
CA SER A 59 4.00 -6.25 1.49
C SER A 59 4.30 -6.09 -0.01
N GLN A 60 4.17 -7.19 -0.77
CA GLN A 60 4.35 -7.17 -2.22
C GLN A 60 3.06 -6.87 -2.97
N GLU A 61 1.96 -6.68 -2.24
CA GLU A 61 0.65 -6.35 -2.78
C GLU A 61 0.69 -5.02 -3.54
N LYS A 62 0.01 -5.01 -4.68
CA LYS A 62 -0.16 -3.85 -5.56
C LYS A 62 -1.49 -3.20 -5.22
N VAL A 63 -1.43 -1.91 -4.92
CA VAL A 63 -2.59 -1.13 -4.51
C VAL A 63 -2.57 0.21 -5.22
N TRP A 64 -3.73 0.86 -5.27
CA TRP A 64 -3.87 2.18 -5.84
C TRP A 64 -3.44 3.25 -4.84
N TRP A 65 -2.58 4.14 -5.30
CA TRP A 65 -2.12 5.32 -4.57
C TRP A 65 -2.70 6.56 -5.19
N LYS A 66 -2.90 7.59 -4.38
CA LYS A 66 -3.34 8.92 -4.77
C LYS A 66 -2.49 9.95 -4.03
N CYS A 67 -1.79 10.79 -4.76
CA CYS A 67 -1.04 11.89 -4.13
C CYS A 67 -1.94 13.09 -3.89
N GLU A 68 -1.46 14.03 -3.07
CA GLU A 68 -2.17 15.29 -2.78
C GLU A 68 -2.47 16.13 -4.02
N ARG A 69 -1.71 15.94 -5.11
CA ARG A 69 -1.95 16.61 -6.40
C ARG A 69 -3.04 15.92 -7.24
N GLY A 70 -3.65 14.85 -6.74
CA GLY A 70 -4.69 14.10 -7.43
C GLY A 70 -4.19 13.09 -8.46
N HIS A 71 -2.87 12.86 -8.59
CA HIS A 71 -2.38 11.79 -9.45
C HIS A 71 -2.65 10.44 -8.79
N GLU A 72 -3.24 9.53 -9.55
CA GLU A 72 -3.50 8.16 -9.13
C GLU A 72 -2.57 7.19 -9.88
N TRP A 73 -1.98 6.22 -9.19
CA TRP A 73 -1.14 5.20 -9.82
C TRP A 73 -1.11 3.92 -9.01
N GLU A 74 -0.88 2.79 -9.68
CA GLU A 74 -0.68 1.49 -9.01
C GLU A 74 0.79 1.31 -8.65
N ALA A 75 1.07 0.90 -7.40
CA ALA A 75 2.41 0.51 -6.98
C ALA A 75 2.37 -0.50 -5.83
N ARG A 76 3.46 -1.25 -5.67
CA ARG A 76 3.63 -2.18 -4.54
C ARG A 76 3.84 -1.42 -3.23
N ILE A 77 3.22 -1.89 -2.15
CA ILE A 77 3.37 -1.31 -0.80
C ILE A 77 4.85 -1.27 -0.39
N GLY A 78 5.55 -2.39 -0.51
CA GLY A 78 6.98 -2.51 -0.21
C GLY A 78 7.88 -1.60 -1.03
N SER A 79 7.49 -1.22 -2.24
CA SER A 79 8.24 -0.25 -3.05
C SER A 79 8.04 1.18 -2.54
N ARG A 80 6.82 1.50 -2.11
CA ARG A 80 6.45 2.82 -1.61
C ARG A 80 7.09 3.13 -0.27
N THR A 81 7.12 2.15 0.63
CA THR A 81 7.80 2.28 1.93
C THR A 81 9.31 2.39 1.81
N ARG A 82 9.91 1.86 0.73
CA ARG A 82 11.33 2.04 0.40
C ARG A 82 11.67 3.39 -0.26
N GLY A 83 10.68 4.28 -0.42
CA GLY A 83 10.90 5.63 -0.95
C GLY A 83 10.49 5.83 -2.41
N SER A 84 9.82 4.87 -3.07
CA SER A 84 9.27 5.13 -4.41
C SER A 84 8.18 6.19 -4.33
N GLY A 85 8.31 7.31 -5.05
CA GLY A 85 7.38 8.45 -5.03
C GLY A 85 6.25 8.37 -6.07
N CYS A 86 5.47 9.46 -6.17
CA CYS A 86 4.48 9.62 -7.24
C CYS A 86 5.20 9.87 -8.59
N PRO A 87 4.97 9.04 -9.62
CA PRO A 87 5.62 9.21 -10.92
C PRO A 87 5.19 10.51 -11.61
N GLY A 88 3.93 10.92 -11.44
CA GLY A 88 3.43 12.20 -11.97
C GLY A 88 4.12 13.41 -11.34
N CYS A 89 4.42 13.37 -10.04
CA CYS A 89 5.13 14.46 -9.36
C CYS A 89 6.61 14.52 -9.75
N TYR A 90 7.26 13.36 -9.94
CA TYR A 90 8.67 13.28 -10.32
C TYR A 90 8.90 13.69 -11.79
N ASN A 91 7.99 13.32 -12.70
CA ASN A 91 8.12 13.59 -14.14
C ASN A 91 7.88 15.07 -14.53
N ARG A 92 7.28 15.90 -13.65
CA ARG A 92 7.10 17.33 -13.93
C ARG A 92 8.39 18.15 -13.91
N TYR A 93 9.47 17.66 -13.32
CA TYR A 93 10.78 18.33 -13.40
C TYR A 93 11.53 18.05 -14.72
N GLY A 94 11.06 17.14 -15.57
CA GLY A 94 11.76 16.72 -16.78
C GLY A 94 11.11 17.12 -18.11
N ARG A 95 9.90 17.69 -18.10
CA ARG A 95 9.11 17.92 -19.34
C ARG A 95 8.72 19.38 -19.55
N GLU A 96 8.98 20.26 -18.57
CA GLU A 96 8.65 21.69 -18.58
C GLU A 96 9.90 22.58 -18.59
N GLN A 97 10.99 22.13 -19.22
CA GLN A 97 12.10 22.98 -19.64
C GLN A 97 12.29 22.78 -21.14
N GLY A 98 11.87 23.80 -21.89
CA GLY A 98 11.59 23.75 -23.31
C GLY A 98 12.77 23.39 -24.19
N ARG A 99 12.43 22.68 -25.27
CA ARG A 99 13.14 22.73 -26.53
C ARG A 99 12.73 24.02 -27.23
N VAL A 100 13.56 25.06 -27.15
CA VAL A 100 13.59 26.17 -28.11
C VAL A 100 14.99 26.27 -28.68
#